data_AF-A0A6P0LGY5-F1
#
_entry.id   AF-A0A6P0LGY5-F1
#
_cell.length_a   1.000
_cell.length_b   1.000
_cell.length_c   1.000
_cell.angle_alpha   90.00
_cell.angle_beta   90.00
_cell.angle_gamma   90.00
#
_symmetry.space_group_name_H-M   'P 1'
#
loop_
_entity.id
_entity.type
_entity.pdbx_description
1 polymer ?
#
loop_
_entity_poly.entity_id
_entity_poly.type
_entity_poly.pdbx_seq_one_letter_code
_entity_poly.pdbx_strand_id
1 'polypeptide(L)'
;MKIDRRFFIGWISAIAYGIFSKVNAQPYNPAARGKIVINQIGYYPTGPKLAFLINSPNSENNQVELVDLITHKTVFVTNLGNSVNDKASKDKIRVIDFTKFDKSGSYYLKYGYSQSYPFGIGKEIYKDTFTKLLRSYYLQQCGVAVNDSVSGVKHPPCHLKDGIIAHNDEFHK
;
A
#
# COMPACT_ATOMS: atom_id res chain seq x y z
N MET A 1 51.20 -38.28 -16.42
CA MET A 1 50.47 -37.60 -15.32
C MET A 1 49.30 -38.50 -14.93
N LYS A 2 49.28 -39.00 -13.68
CA LYS A 2 48.35 -40.04 -13.20
C LYS A 2 46.93 -39.48 -13.07
N ILE A 3 45.95 -40.26 -13.52
CA ILE A 3 44.51 -39.97 -13.46
C ILE A 3 43.94 -40.63 -12.21
N ASP A 4 43.35 -39.84 -11.31
CA ASP A 4 42.77 -40.33 -10.06
C ASP A 4 41.29 -40.70 -10.21
N ARG A 5 40.98 -41.98 -9.91
CA ARG A 5 39.66 -42.63 -10.00
C ARG A 5 38.84 -42.35 -8.73
N ARG A 6 38.33 -41.13 -8.55
CA ARG A 6 37.38 -40.84 -7.45
C ARG A 6 36.35 -39.76 -7.81
N PHE A 7 35.57 -39.97 -8.87
CA PHE A 7 34.32 -39.23 -9.09
C PHE A 7 33.27 -40.16 -9.72
N PHE A 8 32.95 -41.22 -9.00
CA PHE A 8 31.76 -42.02 -9.23
C PHE A 8 30.91 -41.94 -7.97
N ILE A 9 29.59 -41.82 -8.15
CA ILE A 9 28.52 -41.71 -7.14
C ILE A 9 28.07 -40.25 -6.88
N GLY A 10 27.04 -39.84 -7.61
CA GLY A 10 26.30 -38.61 -7.33
C GLY A 10 25.18 -38.27 -8.32
N TRP A 11 24.72 -39.22 -9.13
CA TRP A 11 23.78 -38.96 -10.24
C TRP A 11 22.59 -39.94 -10.27
N ILE A 12 21.89 -40.19 -9.15
CA ILE A 12 20.56 -40.87 -9.19
C ILE A 12 19.61 -40.36 -8.08
N SER A 13 19.47 -39.05 -7.88
CA SER A 13 18.46 -38.53 -6.92
C SER A 13 17.76 -37.24 -7.36
N ALA A 14 17.66 -36.97 -8.67
CA ALA A 14 17.06 -35.74 -9.17
C ALA A 14 15.77 -35.92 -10.00
N ILE A 15 15.28 -37.15 -10.22
CA ILE A 15 14.14 -37.38 -11.14
C ILE A 15 12.82 -37.74 -10.41
N ALA A 16 12.84 -38.14 -9.13
CA ALA A 16 11.62 -38.56 -8.43
C ALA A 16 10.82 -37.43 -7.74
N TYR A 17 11.42 -36.27 -7.44
CA TYR A 17 10.72 -35.16 -6.78
C TYR A 17 10.09 -34.15 -7.74
N GLY A 18 10.45 -34.16 -9.03
CA GLY A 18 9.99 -33.16 -10.00
C GLY A 18 8.61 -33.42 -10.62
N ILE A 19 8.06 -34.63 -10.48
CA ILE A 19 6.86 -35.06 -11.23
C ILE A 19 5.60 -35.14 -10.35
N PHE A 20 5.71 -35.24 -9.02
CA PHE A 20 4.54 -35.28 -8.12
C PHE A 20 4.04 -33.91 -7.63
N SER A 21 4.82 -32.83 -7.79
CA SER A 21 4.42 -31.50 -7.29
C SER A 21 3.53 -30.71 -8.26
N LYS A 22 3.35 -31.17 -9.50
CA LYS A 22 2.60 -30.41 -10.54
C LYS A 22 1.13 -30.81 -10.71
N VAL A 23 0.62 -31.78 -9.96
CA VAL A 23 -0.75 -32.29 -10.18
C VAL A 23 -1.83 -31.57 -9.35
N ASN A 24 -1.49 -30.64 -8.45
CA ASN A 24 -2.50 -29.90 -7.66
C ASN A 24 -2.24 -28.40 -7.48
N ALA A 25 -1.41 -27.78 -8.31
CA ALA A 25 -1.31 -26.31 -8.31
C ALA A 25 -2.54 -25.72 -9.02
N GLN A 26 -3.55 -25.33 -8.24
CA GLN A 26 -4.67 -24.51 -8.73
C GLN A 26 -4.11 -23.25 -9.43
N PRO A 27 -4.65 -22.85 -10.60
CA PRO A 27 -4.17 -21.66 -11.30
C PRO A 27 -4.27 -20.44 -10.38
N TYR A 28 -3.20 -19.65 -10.31
CA TYR A 28 -3.17 -18.40 -9.56
C TYR A 28 -4.22 -17.44 -10.14
N ASN A 29 -5.36 -17.33 -9.46
CA ASN A 29 -6.42 -16.39 -9.79
C ASN A 29 -6.37 -15.20 -8.81
N PRO A 30 -5.77 -14.06 -9.19
CA PRO A 30 -5.74 -12.87 -8.33
C PRO A 30 -7.14 -12.31 -8.05
N ALA A 31 -8.15 -12.62 -8.88
CA ALA A 31 -9.54 -12.25 -8.61
C ALA A 31 -10.23 -13.15 -7.57
N ALA A 32 -9.62 -14.28 -7.18
CA ALA A 32 -10.18 -15.19 -6.17
C ALA A 32 -9.77 -14.83 -4.73
N ARG A 33 -8.90 -13.84 -4.53
CA ARG A 33 -8.48 -13.36 -3.21
C ARG A 33 -8.93 -11.91 -3.08
N GLY A 34 -9.97 -11.66 -2.28
CA GLY A 34 -10.44 -10.28 -2.05
C GLY A 34 -9.31 -9.36 -1.62
N LYS A 35 -9.42 -8.07 -1.94
CA LYS A 35 -8.37 -7.08 -1.67
C LYS A 35 -8.64 -6.35 -0.37
N ILE A 36 -7.62 -6.17 0.47
CA ILE A 36 -7.71 -5.29 1.64
C ILE A 36 -7.18 -3.91 1.24
N VAL A 37 -8.01 -2.87 1.37
CA VAL A 37 -7.62 -1.47 1.18
C VAL A 37 -7.61 -0.73 2.51
N ILE A 38 -6.57 0.08 2.70
CA ILE A 38 -6.24 0.79 3.94
C ILE A 38 -5.79 2.21 3.60
N ASN A 39 -5.69 3.07 4.61
CA ASN A 39 -4.87 4.27 4.51
C ASN A 39 -3.39 3.86 4.53
N GLN A 40 -2.71 4.01 3.39
CA GLN A 40 -1.31 3.54 3.22
C GLN A 40 -0.29 4.35 4.02
N ILE A 41 -0.65 5.55 4.49
CA ILE A 41 0.18 6.30 5.43
C ILE A 41 -0.02 5.73 6.84
N GLY A 42 -1.27 5.66 7.29
CA GLY A 42 -1.59 5.09 8.59
C GLY A 42 -2.75 5.76 9.31
N TYR A 43 -2.77 5.61 10.63
CA TYR A 43 -3.87 6.06 11.50
C TYR A 43 -3.37 6.66 12.81
N TYR A 44 -4.16 7.54 13.43
CA TYR A 44 -3.89 8.03 14.78
C TYR A 44 -4.26 6.97 15.84
N PRO A 45 -3.49 6.84 16.94
CA PRO A 45 -3.78 5.93 18.04
C PRO A 45 -5.21 6.03 18.59
N THR A 46 -5.73 7.24 18.75
CA THR A 46 -7.07 7.51 19.31
C THR A 46 -8.12 7.80 18.23
N GLY A 47 -7.74 7.81 16.96
CA GLY A 47 -8.63 8.08 15.83
C GLY A 47 -9.33 6.83 15.30
N PRO A 48 -10.35 7.00 14.44
CA PRO A 48 -11.01 5.89 13.75
C PRO A 48 -10.02 5.17 12.82
N LYS A 49 -10.11 3.84 12.78
CA LYS A 49 -9.23 2.98 11.97
C LYS A 49 -10.07 1.99 11.20
N LEU A 50 -10.38 2.38 9.97
CA LEU A 50 -11.22 1.61 9.07
C LEU A 50 -10.41 1.16 7.86
N ALA A 51 -10.65 -0.08 7.45
CA ALA A 51 -10.19 -0.67 6.22
C ALA A 51 -11.36 -1.38 5.54
N PHE A 52 -11.18 -1.77 4.28
CA PHE A 52 -12.22 -2.47 3.53
C PHE A 52 -11.66 -3.72 2.88
N LEU A 53 -12.38 -4.82 3.03
CA LEU A 53 -12.21 -6.02 2.23
C LEU A 53 -13.13 -5.92 1.01
N ILE A 54 -12.55 -5.94 -0.18
CA ILE A 54 -13.22 -5.71 -1.46
C ILE A 54 -13.25 -7.01 -2.25
N ASN A 55 -14.43 -7.38 -2.77
CA ASN A 55 -14.65 -8.50 -3.70
C ASN A 55 -14.07 -9.84 -3.21
N SER A 56 -14.07 -10.07 -1.89
CA SER A 56 -13.69 -11.36 -1.35
C SER A 56 -14.81 -12.38 -1.55
N PRO A 57 -14.47 -13.64 -1.92
CA PRO A 57 -15.42 -14.74 -1.81
C PRO A 57 -15.98 -14.81 -0.38
N ASN A 58 -17.22 -15.29 -0.28
CA ASN A 58 -17.81 -15.57 1.02
C ASN A 58 -16.97 -16.68 1.69
N SER A 59 -16.56 -16.45 2.94
CA SER A 59 -15.92 -17.43 3.80
C SER A 59 -16.69 -17.51 5.11
N GLU A 60 -16.70 -18.69 5.73
CA GLU A 60 -17.23 -18.87 7.07
C GLU A 60 -16.38 -18.13 8.12
N ASN A 61 -15.11 -17.88 7.82
CA ASN A 61 -14.23 -17.12 8.69
C ASN A 61 -14.50 -15.61 8.53
N ASN A 62 -14.80 -14.93 9.64
CA ASN A 62 -14.99 -13.48 9.69
C ASN A 62 -13.84 -12.74 10.39
N GLN A 63 -12.82 -13.44 10.90
CA GLN A 63 -11.73 -12.83 11.66
C GLN A 63 -10.66 -12.25 10.75
N VAL A 64 -10.27 -11.00 11.04
CA VAL A 64 -9.15 -10.29 10.43
C VAL A 64 -8.10 -10.05 11.50
N GLU A 65 -6.86 -10.41 11.18
CA GLU A 65 -5.70 -10.23 12.04
C GLU A 65 -5.03 -8.89 11.73
N LEU A 66 -4.69 -8.12 12.77
CA LEU A 66 -3.69 -7.07 12.70
C LEU A 66 -2.37 -7.66 13.13
N VAL A 67 -1.38 -7.62 12.25
CA VAL A 67 -0.08 -8.26 12.45
C VAL A 67 0.99 -7.19 12.55
N ASP A 68 1.83 -7.30 13.58
CA ASP A 68 3.00 -6.44 13.75
C ASP A 68 4.06 -6.74 12.70
N LEU A 69 4.55 -5.69 12.03
CA LEU A 69 5.42 -5.84 10.86
C LEU A 69 6.81 -6.40 11.21
N ILE A 70 7.29 -6.16 12.43
CA ILE A 70 8.64 -6.56 12.86
C ILE A 70 8.62 -7.98 13.43
N THR A 71 7.67 -8.25 14.32
CA THR A 71 7.60 -9.53 15.04
C THR A 71 6.81 -10.60 14.28
N HIS A 72 6.04 -10.21 13.26
CA HIS A 72 5.11 -11.06 12.51
C HIS A 72 4.05 -11.75 13.40
N LYS A 73 3.81 -11.21 14.59
CA LYS A 73 2.81 -11.73 15.53
C LYS A 73 1.49 -11.00 15.33
N THR A 74 0.39 -11.75 15.38
CA THR A 74 -0.95 -11.17 15.50
C THR A 74 -1.04 -10.44 16.84
N VAL A 75 -1.27 -9.13 16.79
CA VAL A 75 -1.36 -8.26 17.97
C VAL A 75 -2.78 -7.84 18.30
N PHE A 76 -3.69 -7.98 17.34
CA PHE A 76 -5.12 -7.70 17.51
C PHE A 76 -5.93 -8.50 16.49
N VAL A 77 -7.18 -8.83 16.85
CA VAL A 77 -8.13 -9.51 15.96
C VAL A 77 -9.44 -8.74 15.98
N THR A 78 -10.04 -8.53 14.82
CA THR A 78 -11.37 -7.95 14.66
C THR A 78 -12.21 -8.78 13.71
N ASN A 79 -13.51 -8.54 13.68
CA ASN A 79 -14.42 -9.22 12.77
C ASN A 79 -14.79 -8.33 11.57
N LEU A 80 -14.98 -8.95 10.42
CA LEU A 80 -15.57 -8.31 9.25
C LEU A 80 -16.99 -7.85 9.56
N GLY A 81 -17.29 -6.61 9.19
CA GLY A 81 -18.64 -6.10 9.17
C GLY A 81 -19.52 -6.81 8.13
N ASN A 82 -20.77 -6.37 8.08
CA ASN A 82 -21.73 -6.85 7.09
C ASN A 82 -21.27 -6.50 5.66
N SER A 83 -21.65 -7.36 4.72
CA SER A 83 -21.38 -7.09 3.32
C SER A 83 -22.34 -6.05 2.76
N VAL A 84 -21.77 -5.08 2.05
CA VAL A 84 -22.50 -4.01 1.37
C VAL A 84 -22.08 -3.99 -0.09
N ASN A 85 -23.03 -3.79 -1.00
CA ASN A 85 -22.72 -3.51 -2.40
C ASN A 85 -22.57 -2.00 -2.55
N ASP A 86 -21.37 -1.53 -2.90
CA ASP A 86 -21.12 -0.12 -3.16
C ASP A 86 -21.68 0.29 -4.53
N LYS A 87 -22.53 1.32 -4.54
CA LYS A 87 -23.24 1.71 -5.77
C LYS A 87 -22.32 2.36 -6.79
N ALA A 88 -21.28 3.06 -6.35
CA ALA A 88 -20.39 3.83 -7.22
C ALA A 88 -19.38 2.93 -7.94
N SER A 89 -18.66 2.09 -7.19
CA SER A 89 -17.66 1.16 -7.71
C SER A 89 -18.25 -0.14 -8.25
N LYS A 90 -19.46 -0.52 -7.82
CA LYS A 90 -20.07 -1.86 -8.02
C LYS A 90 -19.36 -2.98 -7.26
N ASP A 91 -18.46 -2.63 -6.35
CA ASP A 91 -17.76 -3.60 -5.51
C ASP A 91 -18.62 -4.11 -4.36
N LYS A 92 -18.36 -5.35 -3.95
CA LYS A 92 -18.86 -5.91 -2.70
C LYS A 92 -17.83 -5.64 -1.59
N ILE A 93 -18.19 -4.79 -0.63
CA ILE A 93 -17.30 -4.32 0.43
C ILE A 93 -17.71 -4.86 1.79
N ARG A 94 -16.73 -5.13 2.65
CA ARG A 94 -16.91 -5.41 4.08
C ARG A 94 -15.97 -4.53 4.89
N VAL A 95 -16.49 -3.85 5.90
CA VAL A 95 -15.69 -2.97 6.77
C VAL A 95 -14.85 -3.81 7.73
N ILE A 96 -13.60 -3.40 7.92
CA ILE A 96 -12.70 -3.91 8.96
C ILE A 96 -12.46 -2.74 9.91
N ASP A 97 -13.05 -2.80 11.10
CA ASP A 97 -12.86 -1.78 12.13
C ASP A 97 -11.90 -2.31 13.20
N PHE A 98 -10.74 -1.66 13.32
CA PHE A 98 -9.72 -1.96 14.32
C PHE A 98 -9.42 -0.72 15.19
N THR A 99 -10.40 0.18 15.31
CA THR A 99 -10.29 1.43 16.07
C THR A 99 -9.86 1.22 17.51
N LYS A 100 -10.27 0.09 18.13
CA LYS A 100 -9.92 -0.28 19.51
C LYS A 100 -8.42 -0.54 19.75
N PHE A 101 -7.63 -0.77 18.69
CA PHE A 101 -6.19 -0.93 18.82
C PHE A 101 -5.50 0.44 18.78
N ASP A 102 -4.68 0.74 19.79
CA ASP A 102 -4.11 2.09 20.02
C ASP A 102 -2.57 2.10 20.12
N LYS A 103 -1.92 0.94 20.06
CA LYS A 103 -0.47 0.85 20.16
C LYS A 103 0.18 1.39 18.89
N SER A 104 1.15 2.28 19.08
CA SER A 104 1.92 2.84 17.97
C SER A 104 2.90 1.80 17.42
N GLY A 105 3.10 1.79 16.10
CA GLY A 105 3.94 0.81 15.43
C GLY A 105 3.65 0.73 13.93
N SER A 106 4.22 -0.29 13.29
CA SER A 106 3.98 -0.61 11.88
C SER A 106 3.28 -1.96 11.77
N TYR A 107 2.22 -2.01 10.97
CA TYR A 107 1.31 -3.14 10.92
C TYR A 107 0.86 -3.45 9.50
N TYR A 108 0.26 -4.62 9.32
CA TYR A 108 -0.57 -4.95 8.17
C TYR A 108 -1.79 -5.76 8.61
N LEU A 109 -2.86 -5.71 7.82
CA LEU A 109 -4.05 -6.53 8.03
C LEU A 109 -3.93 -7.83 7.22
N LYS A 110 -4.41 -8.94 7.78
CA LYS A 110 -4.43 -10.25 7.15
C LYS A 110 -5.80 -10.91 7.31
N TYR A 111 -6.31 -11.42 6.20
CA TYR A 111 -7.56 -12.17 6.12
C TYR A 111 -7.39 -13.37 5.18
N GLY A 112 -7.34 -14.59 5.72
CA GLY A 112 -7.01 -15.78 4.93
C GLY A 112 -5.67 -15.64 4.21
N TYR A 113 -5.70 -15.67 2.88
CA TYR A 113 -4.53 -15.48 2.01
C TYR A 113 -4.31 -14.02 1.57
N SER A 114 -5.20 -13.10 1.94
CA SER A 114 -5.12 -11.68 1.59
C SER A 114 -4.39 -10.90 2.67
N GLN A 115 -3.49 -10.01 2.25
CA GLN A 115 -2.75 -9.10 3.12
C GLN A 115 -2.85 -7.68 2.58
N SER A 116 -2.92 -6.68 3.47
CA SER A 116 -2.79 -5.28 3.08
C SER A 116 -1.33 -4.90 2.85
N TYR A 117 -1.10 -3.73 2.25
CA TYR A 117 0.18 -3.06 2.38
C TYR A 117 0.46 -2.71 3.86
N PRO A 118 1.75 -2.57 4.24
CA PRO A 118 2.12 -2.05 5.54
C PRO A 118 1.62 -0.61 5.75
N PHE A 119 1.29 -0.27 6.99
CA PHE A 119 0.88 1.08 7.40
C PHE A 119 1.30 1.36 8.85
N GLY A 120 1.37 2.64 9.22
CA GLY A 120 1.70 3.03 10.59
C GLY A 120 0.48 3.31 11.48
N ILE A 121 0.68 3.20 12.79
CA ILE A 121 -0.19 3.83 13.79
C ILE A 121 0.69 4.71 14.66
N GLY A 122 0.37 6.01 14.78
CA GLY A 122 1.23 6.94 15.52
C GLY A 122 0.68 8.34 15.67
N LYS A 123 1.17 9.08 16.68
CA LYS A 123 0.71 10.45 16.98
C LYS A 123 1.07 11.48 15.91
N GLU A 124 2.17 11.25 15.19
CA GLU A 124 2.69 12.18 14.17
C GLU A 124 2.52 11.63 12.74
N ILE A 125 1.59 10.68 12.54
CA ILE A 125 1.53 9.86 11.31
C ILE A 125 1.33 10.67 10.03
N TYR A 126 0.72 11.86 10.11
CA TYR A 126 0.48 12.76 8.96
C TYR A 126 1.42 13.96 8.90
N LYS A 127 2.39 14.10 9.82
CA LYS A 127 3.29 15.27 9.86
C LYS A 127 4.07 15.43 8.56
N ASP A 128 4.62 14.32 8.05
CA ASP A 128 5.36 14.31 6.79
C ASP A 128 4.45 14.57 5.59
N THR A 129 3.27 13.95 5.54
CA THR A 129 2.25 14.22 4.50
C THR A 129 1.87 15.69 4.45
N PHE A 130 1.62 16.31 5.60
CA PHE A 130 1.29 17.73 5.69
C PHE A 130 2.44 18.62 5.23
N THR A 131 3.67 18.28 5.62
CA THR A 131 4.88 18.99 5.18
C THR A 131 5.05 18.90 3.66
N LYS A 132 4.85 17.72 3.07
CA LYS A 132 4.92 17.50 1.62
C LYS A 132 3.81 18.23 0.87
N LEU A 133 2.60 18.28 1.43
CA LEU A 133 1.49 19.05 0.87
C LEU A 133 1.82 20.55 0.81
N LEU A 134 2.29 21.14 1.91
CA LEU A 134 2.66 22.56 1.91
C LEU A 134 3.88 22.83 1.02
N ARG A 135 4.87 21.92 1.01
CA ARG A 135 6.02 22.04 0.11
C ARG A 135 5.59 22.01 -1.36
N SER A 136 4.54 21.28 -1.72
CA SER A 136 4.08 21.23 -3.11
C SER A 136 3.67 22.61 -3.65
N TYR A 137 3.09 23.49 -2.81
CA TYR A 137 2.81 24.88 -3.20
C TYR A 137 4.08 25.67 -3.47
N TYR A 138 5.11 25.51 -2.64
CA TYR A 138 6.43 26.11 -2.89
C TYR A 138 7.02 25.63 -4.21
N LEU A 139 6.91 24.34 -4.51
CA LEU A 139 7.45 23.75 -5.75
C LEU A 139 6.70 24.17 -7.02
N GLN A 140 5.54 24.80 -6.88
CA GLN A 140 4.73 25.31 -8.00
C GLN A 140 4.84 26.84 -8.17
N GLN A 141 5.79 27.49 -7.50
CA GLN A 141 5.97 28.94 -7.64
C GLN A 141 6.46 29.33 -9.04
N CYS A 142 5.85 30.38 -9.60
CA CYS A 142 6.31 31.07 -10.80
C CYS A 142 7.06 32.37 -10.45
N GLY A 143 7.80 32.92 -11.42
CA GLY A 143 8.52 34.20 -11.28
C GLY A 143 9.87 34.10 -10.57
N VAL A 144 10.19 32.94 -9.99
CA VAL A 144 11.41 32.72 -9.19
C VAL A 144 12.10 31.42 -9.58
N ALA A 145 13.40 31.32 -9.28
CA ALA A 145 14.11 30.06 -9.39
C ALA A 145 13.66 29.12 -8.26
N VAL A 146 13.40 27.86 -8.59
CA VAL A 146 13.20 26.79 -7.61
C VAL A 146 14.44 25.91 -7.63
N ASN A 147 15.00 25.60 -6.46
CA ASN A 147 16.13 24.70 -6.31
C ASN A 147 15.98 23.93 -5.00
N ASP A 148 15.19 22.87 -5.04
CA ASP A 148 14.79 22.13 -3.86
C ASP A 148 15.61 20.84 -3.69
N SER A 149 16.53 20.81 -2.73
CA SER A 149 17.38 19.62 -2.50
C SER A 149 16.62 18.43 -1.92
N VAL A 150 15.45 18.64 -1.33
CA VAL A 150 14.66 17.57 -0.70
C VAL A 150 13.86 16.78 -1.74
N SER A 151 13.18 17.46 -2.66
CA SER A 151 12.43 16.81 -3.76
C SER A 151 13.29 16.58 -5.01
N GLY A 152 14.42 17.28 -5.14
CA GLY A 152 15.23 17.31 -6.36
C GLY A 152 14.65 18.19 -7.48
N VAL A 153 13.50 18.85 -7.25
CA VAL A 153 12.89 19.73 -8.23
C VAL A 153 13.71 21.01 -8.37
N LYS A 154 14.07 21.34 -9.61
CA LYS A 154 14.87 22.51 -9.93
C LYS A 154 14.49 23.10 -11.27
N HIS A 155 14.31 24.41 -11.33
CA HIS A 155 14.22 25.18 -12.56
C HIS A 155 14.71 26.62 -12.37
N PRO A 156 15.25 27.28 -13.42
CA PRO A 156 15.53 28.71 -13.38
C PRO A 156 14.23 29.54 -13.30
N PRO A 157 14.29 30.86 -13.06
CA PRO A 157 13.09 31.68 -13.01
C PRO A 157 12.25 31.56 -14.29
N CYS A 158 10.95 31.32 -14.12
CA CYS A 158 9.98 31.20 -15.21
C CYS A 158 8.99 32.38 -15.17
N HIS A 159 8.31 32.65 -16.29
CA HIS A 159 7.20 33.62 -16.35
C HIS A 159 7.58 35.07 -15.94
N LEU A 160 8.83 35.49 -16.19
CA LEU A 160 9.33 36.83 -15.81
C LEU A 160 8.71 37.99 -16.61
N LYS A 161 7.90 37.69 -17.65
CA LYS A 161 7.23 38.68 -18.49
C LYS A 161 5.72 38.71 -18.27
N ASP A 162 5.22 37.98 -17.26
CA ASP A 162 3.81 37.99 -16.92
C ASP A 162 3.47 39.32 -16.21
N GLY A 163 2.37 40.02 -16.51
CA GLY A 163 1.32 39.74 -17.50
C GLY A 163 1.08 40.92 -18.46
N ILE A 164 0.44 40.65 -19.60
CA ILE A 164 -0.05 41.66 -20.54
C ILE A 164 -1.58 41.66 -20.45
N ILE A 165 -2.20 42.84 -20.32
CA ILE A 165 -3.67 42.96 -20.36
C ILE A 165 -4.14 42.50 -21.74
N ALA A 166 -5.05 41.52 -21.78
CA ALA A 166 -5.49 40.89 -23.02
C ALA A 166 -6.27 41.83 -23.95
N HIS A 167 -6.86 42.90 -23.39
CA HIS A 167 -7.73 43.83 -24.11
C HIS A 167 -7.29 45.28 -23.86
N ASN A 168 -7.45 46.12 -24.87
CA ASN A 168 -7.23 47.57 -24.78
C ASN A 168 -8.56 48.29 -25.06
N ASP A 169 -9.58 47.93 -24.29
CA ASP A 169 -10.90 48.56 -24.32
C ASP A 169 -11.05 49.57 -23.17
N GLU A 170 -12.14 50.33 -23.17
CA GLU A 170 -12.35 51.41 -22.19
C GLU A 170 -12.54 50.91 -20.74
N PHE A 171 -12.85 49.62 -20.54
CA PHE A 171 -13.07 49.02 -19.22
C PHE A 171 -11.80 48.43 -18.59
N HIS A 172 -10.81 48.05 -19.41
CA HIS A 172 -9.58 47.37 -18.98
C HIS A 172 -8.31 48.21 -19.15
N LYS A 173 -8.45 49.53 -19.25
CA LYS A 173 -7.32 50.49 -19.27
C LYS A 173 -6.68 50.69 -17.90
#